data_AF-A0A3D2IR42-F1
#
_entry.id   AF-A0A3D2IR42-F1
#
_cell.length_a   1.000
_cell.length_b   1.000
_cell.length_c   1.000
_cell.angle_alpha   90.00
_cell.angle_beta   90.00
_cell.angle_gamma   90.00
#
_symmetry.space_group_name_H-M   'P 1'
#
loop_
_entity.id
_entity.type
_entity.pdbx_description
1 polymer ?
#
loop_
_entity_poly.entity_id
_entity_poly.type
_entity_poly.pdbx_seq_one_letter_code
_entity_poly.pdbx_strand_id
1 'polypeptide(L)' 'MAFSEMTPSEQLKVVNTAIESVLLGGQSYAIGSRKLSRADLSLLRQMRQELQAEIAAEGDSSLLDNTFVAVFEEPR' A
#
# COMPACT_ATOMS: atom_id res chain seq x y z
N MET A 1 -13.28 2.71 -12.68
CA MET A 1 -12.45 2.72 -11.46
C MET A 1 -11.06 3.18 -11.83
N ALA A 2 -10.72 4.39 -11.38
CA ALA A 2 -9.33 4.86 -11.46
C ALA A 2 -8.48 4.10 -10.43
N PHE A 3 -7.17 3.99 -10.65
CA PHE A 3 -6.26 3.36 -9.70
C PHE A 3 -6.33 4.01 -8.31
N SER A 4 -6.62 5.31 -8.24
CA SER A 4 -6.79 6.06 -6.98
C SER A 4 -8.09 5.75 -6.22
N GLU A 5 -9.03 5.02 -6.82
CA GLU A 5 -10.30 4.65 -6.18
C GLU A 5 -10.28 3.22 -5.61
N MET A 6 -9.18 2.47 -5.84
CA MET A 6 -9.01 1.12 -5.31
C MET A 6 -8.49 1.16 -3.88
N THR A 7 -8.88 0.19 -3.06
CA THR A 7 -8.32 0.02 -1.72
C THR A 7 -6.81 -0.27 -1.80
N PRO A 8 -6.01 0.07 -0.77
CA PRO A 8 -4.57 -0.20 -0.78
C PRO A 8 -4.23 -1.67 -1.08
N SER A 9 -5.05 -2.60 -0.60
CA SER A 9 -4.95 -4.05 -0.87
C SER A 9 -5.19 -4.42 -2.34
N GLU A 10 -6.17 -3.78 -3.00
CA GLU A 10 -6.44 -3.98 -4.42
C GLU A 10 -5.34 -3.37 -5.29
N GLN A 11 -4.84 -2.18 -4.94
CA GLN A 11 -3.71 -1.56 -5.61
C GLN A 11 -2.47 -2.45 -5.57
N LEU A 12 -2.19 -3.07 -4.41
CA LEU A 12 -1.07 -3.99 -4.22
C LEU A 12 -1.21 -5.23 -5.12
N LYS A 13 -2.41 -5.81 -5.25
CA LYS A 13 -2.66 -6.93 -6.18
C LYS A 13 -2.35 -6.54 -7.62
N VAL A 14 -2.82 -5.36 -8.07
CA VAL A 14 -2.57 -4.86 -9.42
C VAL A 14 -1.07 -4.65 -9.68
N VAL A 15 -0.34 -4.10 -8.70
CA VAL A 15 1.12 -3.92 -8.77
C VAL A 15 1.85 -5.27 -8.86
N ASN A 16 1.44 -6.27 -8.05
CA ASN A 16 2.04 -7.60 -8.10
C ASN A 16 1.82 -8.30 -9.46
N THR A 17 0.60 -8.22 -10.01
CA THR A 17 0.30 -8.77 -11.35
C THR A 17 1.13 -8.09 -12.43
N ALA A 18 1.38 -6.78 -12.32
CA ALA A 18 2.27 -6.09 -13.25
C ALA A 18 3.74 -6.49 -13.10
N ILE A 19 4.22 -6.73 -11.87
CA ILE A 19 5.57 -7.25 -11.63
C ILE A 19 5.72 -8.63 -12.27
N GLU A 20 4.74 -9.52 -12.08
CA GLU A 20 4.74 -10.88 -12.65
C GLU A 20 4.71 -10.86 -14.17
N SER A 21 3.88 -10.02 -14.80
CA SER A 21 3.79 -9.94 -16.27
C SER A 21 5.09 -9.42 -16.90
N VAL A 22 5.75 -8.46 -16.25
CA VAL A 22 7.07 -7.95 -16.68
C VAL A 22 8.16 -9.02 -16.52
N LEU A 23 8.13 -9.80 -15.43
CA LEU A 23 9.07 -10.89 -15.18
C LEU A 23 8.90 -12.09 -16.13
N LEU A 24 7.65 -12.45 -16.45
CA LEU A 24 7.31 -13.65 -17.24
C LEU A 24 7.53 -13.49 -18.75
N GLY A 25 7.47 -12.27 -19.29
CA GLY A 25 7.45 -12.11 -20.75
C GLY A 25 8.06 -10.83 -21.31
N GLY A 26 8.62 -9.95 -20.49
CA GLY A 26 9.34 -8.76 -20.96
C GLY A 26 8.46 -7.73 -21.69
N GLN A 27 7.14 -7.81 -21.56
CA GLN A 27 6.21 -6.92 -22.25
C GLN A 27 5.78 -5.79 -21.31
N SER A 28 5.81 -4.57 -21.84
CA SER A 28 5.25 -3.38 -21.20
C SER A 28 3.80 -3.62 -20.79
N TYR A 29 3.49 -3.37 -19.51
CA TYR A 29 2.17 -3.60 -18.94
C TYR A 29 1.51 -2.25 -18.57
N ALA A 30 0.19 -2.12 -18.78
CA ALA A 30 -0.53 -0.88 -18.46
C ALA A 30 -1.33 -1.05 -17.17
N ILE A 31 -1.06 -0.20 -16.17
CA ILE A 31 -1.88 -0.07 -14.96
C ILE A 31 -2.69 1.23 -15.11
N GLY A 32 -4.01 1.09 -15.32
CA GLY A 32 -4.89 2.24 -15.55
C GLY A 32 -4.47 3.05 -16.78
N SER A 33 -4.17 4.34 -16.61
CA SER A 33 -3.67 5.22 -17.66
C SER A 33 -2.14 5.22 -17.81
N ARG A 34 -1.40 4.54 -16.91
CA ARG A 34 0.06 4.53 -16.89
C ARG A 34 0.58 3.29 -17.63
N LYS A 35 1.38 3.50 -18.68
CA LYS A 35 2.13 2.43 -19.35
C LYS A 35 3.45 2.23 -18.59
N LEU A 36 3.71 1.01 -18.15
CA LEU A 36 4.95 0.64 -17.48
C LEU A 36 5.84 -0.19 -18.39
N SER A 37 7.13 0.14 -18.40
CA SER A 37 8.15 -0.57 -19.16
C SER A 37 9.02 -1.44 -18.25
N ARG A 38 9.82 -2.34 -18.82
CA ARG A 38 10.78 -3.17 -18.05
C ARG A 38 11.74 -2.34 -17.18
N ALA A 39 12.06 -1.11 -17.59
CA ALA A 39 12.96 -0.23 -16.85
C ALA A 39 12.35 0.26 -15.52
N ASP A 40 11.03 0.22 -15.37
CA ASP A 40 10.28 0.73 -14.21
C ASP A 40 10.03 -0.35 -13.13
N LEU A 41 10.71 -1.49 -13.19
CA LEU A 41 10.60 -2.55 -12.19
C LEU A 41 10.99 -2.09 -10.78
N SER A 42 11.95 -1.16 -10.70
CA SER A 42 12.33 -0.49 -9.44
C SER A 42 11.17 0.34 -8.88
N LEU A 43 10.48 1.10 -9.73
CA LEU A 43 9.30 1.89 -9.38
C LEU A 43 8.16 1.00 -8.85
N LEU A 44 7.88 -0.13 -9.52
CA LEU A 44 6.87 -1.09 -9.04
C LEU A 44 7.21 -1.67 -7.68
N ARG A 45 8.49 -2.00 -7.44
CA ARG A 45 8.93 -2.50 -6.13
C ARG A 45 8.78 -1.44 -5.05
N GLN A 46 9.09 -0.18 -5.36
CA GLN A 46 8.91 0.93 -4.43
C GLN A 46 7.43 1.17 -4.11
N MET A 47 6.55 1.22 -5.12
CA MET A 47 5.10 1.37 -4.91
C MET A 47 4.52 0.23 -4.07
N ARG A 48 4.96 -1.01 -4.31
CA ARG A 48 4.55 -2.15 -3.48
C ARG A 48 4.96 -1.96 -2.02
N GLN A 49 6.17 -1.45 -1.79
CA GLN A 49 6.73 -1.26 -0.45
C GLN A 49 6.01 -0.12 0.30
N GLU A 50 5.68 0.96 -0.41
CA GLU A 50 4.85 2.07 0.10
C GLU A 50 3.45 1.57 0.47
N LEU A 51 2.77 0.83 -0.42
CA LEU A 51 1.44 0.28 -0.13
C LEU A 51 1.45 -0.73 1.02
N GLN A 52 2.49 -1.56 1.14
CA GLN A 52 2.65 -2.46 2.29
C GLN A 52 2.87 -1.69 3.59
N ALA A 53 3.65 -0.61 3.55
CA ALA A 53 3.88 0.24 4.71
C ALA A 53 2.59 0.96 5.12
N GLU A 54 1.79 1.41 4.16
CA GLU A 54 0.51 2.09 4.40
C GLU A 54 -0.51 1.12 5.03
N ILE A 55 -0.64 -0.10 4.51
CA ILE A 55 -1.49 -1.15 5.09
C ILE A 55 -1.03 -1.53 6.51
N ALA A 56 0.29 -1.64 6.72
CA ALA A 56 0.85 -1.94 8.03
C ALA A 56 0.58 -0.80 9.03
N ALA A 57 0.75 0.46 8.60
CA ALA A 57 0.48 1.64 9.41
C ALA A 57 -1.01 1.85 9.70
N GLU A 58 -1.91 1.51 8.77
CA GLU A 58 -3.36 1.48 8.99
C GLU A 58 -3.73 0.44 10.07
N GLY A 59 -3.05 -0.71 10.08
CA GLY A 59 -3.19 -1.73 11.13
C GLY A 59 -2.57 -1.37 12.47
N ASP A 60 -1.52 -0.53 12.49
CA ASP A 60 -0.77 -0.09 13.67
C ASP A 60 -1.37 1.15 14.37
N SER A 61 -2.58 1.60 13.98
CA SER A 61 -3.35 2.55 14.82
C SER A 61 -3.66 2.01 16.22
N SER A 62 -3.35 0.73 16.49
CA SER A 62 -3.35 0.09 17.80
C SER A 62 -2.21 0.56 18.74
N LEU A 63 -1.30 1.43 18.29
CA LEU A 63 -0.26 2.03 19.16
C LEU A 63 -0.83 2.80 20.36
N LEU A 64 -2.11 3.18 20.34
CA LEU A 64 -2.81 3.82 21.46
C LEU A 64 -3.81 2.91 22.18
N ASP A 65 -4.03 1.66 21.74
CA ASP A 65 -5.06 0.78 22.31
C ASP A 65 -4.80 0.39 23.78
N ASN A 66 -3.56 0.55 24.26
CA ASN A 66 -3.16 0.28 25.64
C ASN A 66 -2.91 1.56 26.48
N THR A 67 -3.25 2.75 25.98
CA THR A 67 -3.04 4.00 26.73
C THR A 67 -4.28 4.36 27.52
N PHE A 68 -4.25 4.10 28.83
CA PHE A 68 -5.33 4.48 29.75
C PHE A 68 -5.03 5.85 30.39
N VAL A 69 -5.98 6.78 30.31
CA VAL A 69 -5.94 8.06 31.05
C VAL A 69 -6.67 7.87 32.38
N ALA A 70 -5.95 7.89 33.49
CA ALA A 70 -6.55 7.92 34.82
C ALA A 70 -6.88 9.39 35.19
N VAL A 71 -8.17 9.68 35.35
CA VAL A 71 -8.64 10.96 35.90
C VAL A 71 -8.88 10.76 37.39
N PHE A 72 -8.15 11.52 38.22
CA PHE A 72 -8.37 11.56 39.67
C PHE A 72 -9.18 12.82 39.99
N GLU A 73 -10.42 12.64 40.40
CA GLU A 73 -11.22 13.74 40.96
C GLU A 73 -10.77 13.98 42.41
N GLU A 74 -10.38 15.23 42.71
CA GLU A 74 -9.99 15.64 44.06
C GLU A 74 -11.18 15.53 45.04
N PRO A 75 -10.99 14.94 46.23
CA PRO A 75 -12.03 14.96 47.26
C PRO A 75 -12.13 16.38 47.84
N ARG A 76 -13.36 16.94 47.83
CA ARG A 76 -13.71 18.18 48.53
C ARG A 76 -13.59 18.05 50.05
#